data_AF-A0A5R9M266-F1
#
_entry.id   AF-A0A5R9M266-F1
#
_cell.length_a   1.000
_cell.length_b   1.000
_cell.length_c   1.000
_cell.angle_alpha   90.00
_cell.angle_beta   90.00
_cell.angle_gamma   90.00
#
_symmetry.space_group_name_H-M   'P 1'
#
loop_
_entity.id
_entity.type
_entity.pdbx_description
1 polymer ?
#
loop_
_entity_poly.entity_id
_entity_poly.type
_entity_poly.pdbx_seq_one_letter_code
_entity_poly.pdbx_strand_id
1 'polypeptide(L)'
;MWMLFLLVACVAAVVSCARLCRAAIAAGALPAAGPGGRPQVAGLGLYETAFLSGGPRRVTDLTLVSMAGEQRLLLAHTGWATVVDAEGRDDLERSLIASIGPDGQSPVAAIRVAHAAAGAIRALGERLVGDGLAVPAAARESVTAGIRQVRGAILLNLLMAGAALVLSAGGQPDGGQAQAWFALPLLLTTGCWIIARVEVHPYTRWASPAGQDALRAVPDGPGPLSALAVRGPAALLDPAQRAALG
;
A
#
# COMPACT_ATOMS: atom_id res chain seq x y z
N MET A 1 28.28 -31.00 -13.61
CA MET A 1 28.30 -29.86 -12.67
C MET A 1 27.09 -28.91 -12.82
N TRP A 2 26.57 -28.65 -14.02
CA TRP A 2 25.38 -27.79 -14.23
C TRP A 2 24.07 -28.31 -13.60
N MET A 3 23.93 -29.63 -13.43
CA MET A 3 22.78 -30.27 -12.76
C MET A 3 22.58 -29.81 -11.30
N LEU A 4 23.64 -29.47 -10.57
CA LEU A 4 23.53 -28.96 -9.19
C LEU A 4 22.89 -27.57 -9.14
N PHE A 5 23.22 -26.70 -10.11
CA PHE A 5 22.61 -25.37 -10.22
C PHE A 5 21.12 -25.46 -10.62
N LEU A 6 20.77 -26.41 -11.50
CA LEU A 6 19.38 -26.64 -11.90
C LEU A 6 18.55 -27.20 -10.73
N LEU A 7 19.14 -28.07 -9.91
CA LEU A 7 18.51 -28.59 -8.70
C LEU A 7 18.24 -27.49 -7.67
N VAL A 8 19.19 -26.57 -7.47
CA VAL A 8 19.00 -25.40 -6.58
C VAL A 8 17.90 -24.46 -7.11
N ALA A 9 17.83 -24.21 -8.42
CA ALA A 9 16.79 -23.40 -9.04
C ALA A 9 15.39 -24.05 -8.91
N CYS A 10 15.29 -25.37 -9.12
CA CYS A 10 14.06 -26.12 -8.92
C CYS A 10 13.60 -26.08 -7.46
N VAL A 11 14.51 -26.28 -6.50
CA VAL A 11 14.19 -26.20 -5.06
C VAL A 11 13.72 -24.78 -4.70
N ALA A 12 14.37 -23.74 -5.21
CA ALA A 12 13.94 -22.36 -4.99
C ALA A 12 12.54 -22.07 -5.58
N ALA A 13 12.22 -22.61 -6.75
CA ALA A 13 10.91 -22.49 -7.38
C ALA A 13 9.82 -23.21 -6.56
N VAL A 14 10.07 -24.45 -6.13
CA VAL A 14 9.15 -25.23 -5.29
C VAL A 14 8.92 -24.55 -3.94
N VAL A 15 9.96 -24.03 -3.30
CA VAL A 15 9.86 -23.29 -2.03
C VAL A 15 9.06 -21.99 -2.20
N SER A 16 9.24 -21.30 -3.32
CA SER A 16 8.48 -20.07 -3.63
C SER A 16 6.99 -20.38 -3.87
N CYS A 17 6.70 -21.44 -4.62
CA CYS A 17 5.33 -21.88 -4.91
C CYS A 17 4.61 -22.34 -3.63
N ALA A 18 5.26 -23.18 -2.81
CA ALA A 18 4.70 -23.64 -1.54
C ALA A 18 4.47 -22.49 -0.54
N ARG A 19 5.29 -21.43 -0.59
CA ARG A 19 5.11 -20.23 0.23
C ARG A 19 3.97 -19.35 -0.28
N LEU A 20 3.80 -19.23 -1.59
CA LEU A 20 2.69 -18.52 -2.19
C LEU A 20 1.35 -19.21 -1.87
N CYS A 21 1.29 -20.54 -1.99
CA CYS A 21 0.11 -21.31 -1.58
C CYS A 21 -0.21 -21.13 -0.09
N ARG A 22 0.80 -21.10 0.79
CA ARG A 22 0.58 -20.82 2.21
C ARG A 22 0.10 -19.40 2.48
N ALA A 23 0.60 -18.40 1.74
CA ALA A 23 0.12 -17.03 1.85
C ALA A 23 -1.34 -16.89 1.38
N ALA A 24 -1.71 -17.59 0.30
CA ALA A 24 -3.09 -17.63 -0.19
C ALA A 24 -4.05 -18.32 0.81
N ILE A 25 -3.63 -19.46 1.40
CA ILE A 25 -4.42 -20.15 2.43
C ILE A 25 -4.55 -19.29 3.69
N ALA A 26 -3.49 -18.60 4.12
CA ALA A 26 -3.55 -17.70 5.27
C ALA A 26 -4.46 -16.49 5.03
N ALA A 27 -4.54 -15.99 3.78
CA ALA A 27 -5.48 -14.95 3.40
C ALA A 27 -6.93 -15.46 3.33
N GLY A 28 -7.14 -16.70 2.86
CA GLY A 28 -8.45 -17.35 2.79
C GLY A 28 -8.98 -17.92 4.11
N ALA A 29 -8.11 -18.15 5.09
CA ALA A 29 -8.46 -18.63 6.43
C ALA A 29 -8.92 -17.51 7.39
N LEU A 30 -8.93 -16.25 6.92
CA LEU A 30 -9.55 -15.16 7.66
C LEU A 30 -11.06 -15.42 7.73
N PRO A 31 -11.68 -15.41 8.92
CA PRO A 31 -13.11 -15.66 9.06
C PRO A 31 -13.88 -14.67 8.19
N ALA A 32 -14.73 -15.19 7.30
CA ALA A 32 -15.78 -14.38 6.71
C ALA A 32 -16.57 -13.75 7.88
N ALA A 33 -16.66 -12.42 7.88
CA ALA A 33 -17.33 -11.67 8.92
C ALA A 33 -18.70 -12.31 9.24
N GLY A 34 -18.91 -12.62 10.51
CA GLY A 34 -20.11 -13.30 10.98
C GLY A 34 -21.40 -12.54 10.61
N PRO A 35 -22.54 -13.24 10.48
CA PRO A 35 -23.82 -12.62 10.15
C PRO A 35 -24.35 -11.90 11.40
N GLY A 36 -23.88 -10.68 11.67
CA GLY A 36 -24.16 -10.02 12.94
C GLY A 36 -24.20 -8.49 12.97
N GLY A 37 -23.96 -7.80 11.86
CA GLY A 37 -24.08 -6.34 11.84
C GLY A 37 -24.26 -5.85 10.42
N ARG A 38 -25.50 -5.56 10.02
CA ARG A 38 -25.73 -4.69 8.87
C ARG A 38 -25.05 -3.35 9.18
N PRO A 39 -24.03 -2.91 8.44
CA PRO A 39 -23.54 -1.55 8.60
C PRO A 39 -24.70 -0.64 8.25
N GLN A 40 -25.15 0.15 9.22
CA GLN A 40 -26.11 1.20 8.97
C GLN A 40 -25.47 2.10 7.90
N VAL A 41 -26.10 2.19 6.73
CA VAL A 41 -25.70 3.07 5.62
C VAL A 41 -25.98 4.53 6.04
N ALA A 42 -25.32 4.98 7.11
CA ALA A 42 -25.03 6.37 7.35
C ALA A 42 -23.75 6.64 6.54
N GLY A 43 -23.82 7.59 5.61
CA GLY A 43 -22.78 7.81 4.59
C GLY A 43 -21.37 7.83 5.17
N LEU A 44 -20.43 7.19 4.48
CA LEU A 44 -19.02 7.21 4.84
C LEU A 44 -18.57 8.65 5.04
N GLY A 45 -18.01 8.95 6.22
CA GLY A 45 -17.38 10.23 6.46
C GLY A 45 -16.18 10.44 5.54
N LEU A 46 -15.72 11.69 5.49
CA LEU A 46 -14.67 12.11 4.58
C LEU A 46 -13.31 11.44 4.91
N TYR A 47 -13.00 11.29 6.20
CA TYR A 47 -11.81 10.61 6.69
C TYR A 47 -11.85 9.10 6.43
N GLU A 48 -13.00 8.45 6.64
CA GLU A 48 -13.20 7.05 6.29
C GLU A 48 -13.03 6.81 4.79
N THR A 49 -13.64 7.67 3.97
CA THR A 49 -13.52 7.62 2.51
C THR A 49 -12.05 7.75 2.07
N ALA A 50 -11.32 8.72 2.62
CA ALA A 50 -9.91 8.91 2.36
C ALA A 50 -9.06 7.69 2.79
N PHE A 51 -9.35 7.13 3.96
CA PHE A 51 -8.63 5.95 4.45
C PHE A 51 -8.87 4.73 3.55
N LEU A 52 -10.11 4.50 3.13
CA LEU A 52 -10.47 3.34 2.30
C LEU A 52 -9.93 3.47 0.86
N SER A 53 -9.91 4.67 0.30
CA SER A 53 -9.44 4.94 -1.07
C SER A 53 -7.90 4.94 -1.18
N GLY A 54 -7.20 5.51 -0.19
CA GLY A 54 -5.78 5.84 -0.30
C GLY A 54 -4.96 5.63 0.98
N GLY A 55 -5.58 5.17 2.06
CA GLY A 55 -4.92 4.81 3.30
C GLY A 55 -4.56 5.98 4.21
N PRO A 56 -3.67 5.78 5.18
CA PRO A 56 -3.38 6.72 6.26
C PRO A 56 -2.76 8.02 5.75
N ARG A 57 -1.91 7.95 4.71
CA ARG A 57 -1.36 9.16 4.07
C ARG A 57 -2.43 10.02 3.41
N ARG A 58 -3.50 9.40 2.87
CA ARG A 58 -4.63 10.12 2.26
C ARG A 58 -5.43 10.89 3.31
N VAL A 59 -5.64 10.27 4.47
CA VAL A 59 -6.25 10.94 5.62
C VAL A 59 -5.41 12.13 6.04
N THR A 60 -4.08 11.98 6.11
CA THR A 60 -3.18 13.10 6.42
C THR A 60 -3.29 14.26 5.43
N ASP A 61 -3.28 13.98 4.12
CA ASP A 61 -3.45 15.01 3.09
C ASP A 61 -4.78 15.74 3.25
N LEU A 62 -5.84 14.98 3.49
CA LEU A 62 -7.17 15.50 3.69
C LEU A 62 -7.23 16.42 4.92
N THR A 63 -6.66 16.01 6.06
CA THR A 63 -6.62 16.83 7.27
C THR A 63 -5.82 18.12 7.04
N LEU A 64 -4.66 18.04 6.37
CA LEU A 64 -3.85 19.22 6.03
C LEU A 64 -4.62 20.22 5.16
N VAL A 65 -5.27 19.74 4.10
CA VAL A 65 -6.01 20.61 3.18
C VAL A 65 -7.30 21.14 3.81
N SER A 66 -7.99 20.34 4.63
CA SER A 66 -9.17 20.78 5.38
C SER A 66 -8.81 21.92 6.33
N MET A 67 -7.78 21.73 7.17
CA MET A 67 -7.31 22.77 8.08
C MET A 67 -6.77 24.01 7.35
N ALA A 68 -6.14 23.83 6.18
CA ALA A 68 -5.68 24.96 5.36
C ALA A 68 -6.84 25.74 4.74
N GLY A 69 -7.89 25.06 4.29
CA GLY A 69 -9.11 25.70 3.79
C GLY A 69 -9.84 26.52 4.86
N GLU A 70 -9.72 26.11 6.13
CA GLU A 70 -10.26 26.83 7.29
C GLU A 70 -9.33 27.90 7.85
N GLN A 71 -8.19 28.20 7.19
CA GLN A 71 -7.16 29.16 7.64
C GLN A 71 -6.52 28.82 9.00
N ARG A 72 -6.61 27.56 9.44
CA ARG A 72 -6.03 27.06 10.69
C ARG A 72 -4.62 26.51 10.51
N LEU A 73 -4.22 26.30 9.26
CA LEU A 73 -2.90 25.85 8.86
C LEU A 73 -2.49 26.56 7.56
N LEU A 74 -1.23 26.97 7.45
CA LEU A 74 -0.67 27.51 6.21
C LEU A 74 0.13 26.42 5.50
N LEU A 75 -0.26 26.09 4.28
CA LEU A 75 0.50 25.22 3.39
C LEU A 75 1.32 26.08 2.43
N ALA A 76 2.62 26.11 2.65
CA ALA A 76 3.54 26.75 1.71
C ALA A 76 3.71 25.86 0.47
N HIS A 77 3.73 26.48 -0.70
CA HIS A 77 4.03 25.80 -1.98
C HIS A 77 5.43 25.14 -2.00
N THR A 78 6.28 25.45 -1.03
CA THR A 78 7.60 24.84 -0.82
C THR A 78 7.54 23.48 -0.09
N GLY A 79 6.35 23.01 0.28
CA GLY A 79 6.17 21.75 1.00
C GLY A 79 6.32 21.88 2.52
N TRP A 80 6.04 23.05 3.07
CA TRP A 80 6.02 23.30 4.52
C TRP A 80 4.59 23.55 5.00
N ALA A 81 4.31 23.08 6.21
CA ALA A 81 3.05 23.35 6.90
C ALA A 81 3.36 24.11 8.19
N THR A 82 2.60 25.19 8.45
CA THR A 82 2.68 25.99 9.66
C THR A 82 1.32 26.02 10.34
N VAL A 83 1.26 25.66 11.61
CA VAL A 83 0.06 25.72 12.44
C VAL A 83 -0.22 27.17 12.79
N VAL A 84 -1.43 27.64 12.47
CA VAL A 84 -1.91 28.97 12.86
C VAL A 84 -2.78 28.86 14.11
N ASP A 85 -3.63 27.83 14.13
CA ASP A 85 -4.51 27.50 15.24
C ASP A 85 -4.15 26.12 15.79
N ALA A 86 -3.68 26.09 17.05
CA ALA A 86 -3.23 24.88 17.72
C ALA A 86 -4.38 24.09 18.39
N GLU A 87 -5.61 24.60 18.36
CA GLU A 87 -6.77 23.88 18.89
C GLU A 87 -7.33 22.91 17.84
N GLY A 88 -7.02 21.61 17.94
CA GLY A 88 -7.61 20.60 17.07
C GLY A 88 -9.05 20.24 17.47
N ARG A 89 -9.97 20.25 16.49
CA ARG A 89 -11.41 20.01 16.71
C ARG A 89 -11.75 18.54 16.91
N ASP A 90 -10.99 17.66 16.27
CA ASP A 90 -11.15 16.21 16.39
C ASP A 90 -9.82 15.53 16.74
N ASP A 91 -9.87 14.21 16.96
CA ASP A 91 -8.69 13.41 17.33
C ASP A 91 -7.62 13.40 16.23
N LEU A 92 -8.02 13.50 14.95
CA LEU A 92 -7.11 13.48 13.82
C LEU A 92 -6.38 14.82 13.68
N GLU A 93 -7.08 15.94 13.78
CA GLU A 93 -6.50 17.28 13.80
C GLU A 93 -5.55 17.46 14.98
N ARG A 94 -5.96 17.06 16.20
CA ARG A 94 -5.09 17.11 17.38
C ARG A 94 -3.83 16.26 17.18
N SER A 95 -3.99 15.08 16.60
CA SER A 95 -2.85 14.22 16.27
C SER A 95 -1.96 14.80 15.15
N LEU A 96 -2.51 15.54 14.20
CA LEU A 96 -1.75 16.21 13.14
C LEU A 96 -0.92 17.35 13.73
N ILE A 97 -1.54 18.21 14.55
CA ILE A 97 -0.86 19.30 15.25
C ILE A 97 0.27 18.74 16.12
N ALA A 98 0.01 17.68 16.87
CA ALA A 98 1.04 16.99 17.65
C ALA A 98 2.20 16.45 16.79
N SER A 99 1.92 16.02 15.54
CA SER A 99 2.95 15.52 14.62
C SER A 99 3.80 16.62 13.98
N ILE A 100 3.32 17.86 13.94
CA ILE A 100 4.08 19.04 13.50
C ILE A 100 5.10 19.43 14.58
N GLY A 101 4.76 19.23 15.84
CA GLY A 101 5.64 19.48 16.98
C GLY A 101 5.55 20.91 17.52
N PRO A 102 6.32 21.22 18.57
CA PRO A 102 6.22 22.48 19.31
C PRO A 102 6.70 23.70 18.51
N ASP A 103 7.50 23.50 17.48
CA ASP A 103 8.00 24.58 16.61
C ASP A 103 6.90 25.20 15.74
N GLY A 104 5.71 24.59 15.70
CA GLY A 104 4.55 25.07 14.96
C GLY A 104 4.72 25.01 13.43
N GLN A 105 5.86 24.52 12.93
CA GLN A 105 6.12 24.33 11.51
C GLN A 105 6.93 23.06 11.25
N SER A 106 6.61 22.36 10.17
CA SER A 106 7.36 21.17 9.75
C SER A 106 7.19 20.91 8.26
N PRO A 107 8.16 20.26 7.59
CA PRO A 107 7.97 19.79 6.22
C PRO A 107 6.78 18.84 6.12
N VAL A 108 5.96 19.02 5.08
CA VAL A 108 4.78 18.17 4.78
C VAL A 108 5.18 16.71 4.68
N ALA A 109 6.32 16.41 4.07
CA ALA A 109 6.82 15.03 3.97
C ALA A 109 7.05 14.37 5.34
N ALA A 110 7.61 15.11 6.31
CA ALA A 110 7.84 14.62 7.66
C ALA A 110 6.52 14.41 8.41
N ILE A 111 5.61 15.37 8.30
CA ILE A 111 4.25 15.30 8.88
C ILE A 111 3.50 14.09 8.34
N ARG A 112 3.56 13.85 7.02
CA ARG A 112 2.90 12.69 6.39
C ARG A 112 3.42 11.35 6.93
N VAL A 113 4.69 11.26 7.29
CA VAL A 113 5.24 10.04 7.89
C VAL A 113 4.81 9.93 9.35
N ALA A 114 4.96 11.00 10.13
CA ALA A 114 4.65 11.01 11.56
C ALA A 114 3.15 10.83 11.83
N HIS A 115 2.29 11.59 11.16
CA HIS A 115 0.85 11.53 11.35
C HIS A 115 0.27 10.19 10.86
N ALA A 116 0.71 9.68 9.70
CA ALA A 116 0.24 8.39 9.21
C ALA A 116 0.57 7.21 10.15
N ALA A 117 1.59 7.36 11.01
CA ALA A 117 1.95 6.39 12.04
C ALA A 117 1.27 6.67 13.40
N ALA A 118 0.51 7.76 13.53
CA ALA A 118 -0.07 8.19 14.79
C ALA A 118 -1.22 7.28 15.26
N GLY A 119 -1.40 7.24 16.58
CA GLY A 119 -2.42 6.41 17.24
C GLY A 119 -3.85 6.71 16.76
N ALA A 120 -4.18 7.96 16.48
CA ALA A 120 -5.51 8.35 16.00
C ALA A 120 -5.84 7.73 14.62
N ILE A 121 -4.89 7.75 13.68
CA ILE A 121 -5.06 7.12 12.37
C ILE A 121 -5.11 5.59 12.49
N ARG A 122 -4.31 5.01 13.39
CA ARG A 122 -4.36 3.57 13.66
C ARG A 122 -5.72 3.17 14.24
N ALA A 123 -6.25 3.93 15.19
CA ALA A 123 -7.58 3.69 15.78
C ALA A 123 -8.71 3.82 14.74
N LEU A 124 -8.62 4.79 13.82
CA LEU A 124 -9.54 4.89 12.68
C LEU A 124 -9.48 3.61 11.82
N GLY A 125 -8.28 3.13 11.50
CA GLY A 125 -8.10 1.89 10.74
C GLY A 125 -8.64 0.65 11.46
N GLU A 126 -8.38 0.53 12.76
CA GLU A 126 -8.88 -0.57 13.60
C GLU A 126 -10.41 -0.57 13.67
N ARG A 127 -11.05 0.60 13.80
CA ARG A 127 -12.51 0.75 13.72
C ARG A 127 -13.05 0.27 12.37
N LEU A 128 -12.47 0.74 11.26
CA LEU A 128 -12.90 0.34 9.92
C LEU A 128 -12.70 -1.17 9.66
N VAL A 129 -11.70 -1.79 10.29
CA VAL A 129 -11.52 -3.25 10.26
C VAL A 129 -12.60 -3.94 11.09
N GLY A 130 -12.94 -3.41 12.27
CA GLY A 130 -14.05 -3.89 13.10
C GLY A 130 -15.40 -3.85 12.38
N ASP A 131 -15.62 -2.80 11.58
CA ASP A 131 -16.81 -2.64 10.74
C ASP A 131 -16.77 -3.50 9.45
N GLY A 132 -15.68 -4.24 9.22
CA GLY A 132 -15.49 -5.08 8.04
C GLY A 132 -15.24 -4.30 6.74
N LEU A 133 -15.02 -2.98 6.82
CA LEU A 133 -14.80 -2.08 5.68
C LEU A 133 -13.33 -2.00 5.24
N ALA A 134 -12.38 -2.25 6.15
CA ALA A 134 -10.95 -2.21 5.86
C ALA A 134 -10.28 -3.58 6.02
N VAL A 135 -9.19 -3.80 5.29
CA VAL A 135 -8.37 -5.02 5.40
C VAL A 135 -7.50 -4.96 6.66
N PRO A 136 -7.44 -6.02 7.50
CA PRO A 136 -6.59 -6.07 8.69
C PRO A 136 -5.11 -5.80 8.40
N ALA A 137 -4.42 -5.09 9.30
CA ALA A 137 -3.00 -4.78 9.14
C ALA A 137 -2.12 -6.03 9.01
N ALA A 138 -2.39 -7.08 9.80
CA ALA A 138 -1.67 -8.34 9.73
C ALA A 138 -1.78 -9.03 8.36
N ALA A 139 -2.95 -8.92 7.71
CA ALA A 139 -3.17 -9.46 6.37
C ALA A 139 -2.38 -8.65 5.32
N ARG A 140 -2.26 -7.33 5.49
CA ARG A 140 -1.42 -6.49 4.61
C ARG A 140 0.07 -6.78 4.79
N GLU A 141 0.52 -6.97 6.03
CA GLU A 141 1.91 -7.26 6.34
C GLU A 141 2.36 -8.61 5.78
N SER A 142 1.54 -9.67 5.92
CA SER A 142 1.83 -10.98 5.34
C SER A 142 1.93 -10.92 3.81
N VAL A 143 1.06 -10.15 3.17
CA VAL A 143 1.09 -9.87 1.72
C VAL A 143 2.37 -9.14 1.31
N THR A 144 2.76 -8.06 1.99
CA THR A 144 3.99 -7.33 1.67
C THR A 144 5.26 -8.16 1.90
N ALA A 145 5.25 -9.02 2.92
CA ALA A 145 6.32 -9.98 3.16
C ALA A 145 6.41 -11.01 2.02
N GLY A 146 5.27 -11.54 1.56
CA GLY A 146 5.19 -12.41 0.39
C GLY A 146 5.75 -11.76 -0.87
N ILE A 147 5.36 -10.51 -1.17
CA ILE A 147 5.87 -9.76 -2.34
C ILE A 147 7.39 -9.56 -2.27
N ARG A 148 7.91 -9.13 -1.10
CA ARG A 148 9.38 -8.95 -0.91
C ARG A 148 10.13 -10.26 -1.15
N GLN A 149 9.57 -11.36 -0.68
CA GLN A 149 10.14 -12.68 -0.85
C GLN A 149 10.17 -13.12 -2.32
N VAL A 150 9.10 -12.89 -3.07
CA VAL A 150 9.07 -13.19 -4.52
C VAL A 150 10.09 -12.33 -5.28
N ARG A 151 10.24 -11.05 -4.92
CA ARG A 151 11.29 -10.19 -5.51
C ARG A 151 12.69 -10.72 -5.22
N GLY A 152 12.93 -11.19 -4.00
CA GLY A 152 14.20 -11.85 -3.64
C GLY A 152 14.45 -13.11 -4.46
N ALA A 153 13.42 -13.93 -4.70
CA ALA A 153 13.52 -15.14 -5.52
C ALA A 153 13.84 -14.81 -7.00
N ILE A 154 13.21 -13.77 -7.57
CA ILE A 154 13.53 -13.30 -8.92
C ILE A 154 14.99 -12.84 -9.01
N LEU A 155 15.45 -12.05 -8.04
CA LEU A 155 16.81 -11.52 -8.03
C LEU A 155 17.85 -12.62 -7.88
N LEU A 156 17.59 -13.62 -7.03
CA LEU A 156 18.43 -14.81 -6.90
C LEU A 156 18.48 -15.60 -8.21
N ASN A 157 17.34 -15.78 -8.90
CA ASN A 157 17.30 -16.47 -10.18
C ASN A 157 18.10 -15.73 -11.26
N LEU A 158 18.01 -14.39 -11.31
CA LEU A 158 18.80 -13.55 -12.21
C LEU A 158 20.30 -13.63 -11.91
N LEU A 159 20.70 -13.59 -10.63
CA LEU A 159 22.10 -13.74 -10.23
C LEU A 159 22.67 -15.09 -10.64
N MET A 160 21.88 -16.16 -10.46
CA MET A 160 22.32 -17.51 -10.79
C MET A 160 22.39 -17.75 -12.30
N ALA A 161 21.45 -17.19 -13.07
CA ALA A 161 21.51 -17.18 -14.53
C ALA A 161 22.71 -16.37 -15.05
N GLY A 162 22.99 -15.21 -14.46
CA GLY A 162 24.16 -14.40 -14.78
C GLY A 162 25.47 -15.11 -14.49
N ALA A 163 25.58 -15.75 -13.32
CA ALA A 163 26.76 -16.54 -12.95
C ALA A 163 26.98 -17.72 -13.91
N ALA A 164 25.91 -18.42 -14.31
CA ALA A 164 25.98 -19.49 -15.31
C ALA A 164 26.50 -18.97 -16.65
N LEU A 165 26.02 -17.82 -17.13
CA LEU A 165 26.50 -17.21 -18.38
C LEU A 165 27.98 -16.80 -18.32
N VAL A 166 28.42 -16.21 -17.21
CA VAL A 166 29.83 -15.82 -17.01
C VAL A 166 30.74 -17.05 -16.99
N LEU A 167 30.31 -18.13 -16.34
CA LEU A 167 31.07 -19.39 -16.29
C LEU A 167 31.07 -20.12 -17.64
N SER A 168 29.98 -20.05 -18.42
CA SER A 168 29.88 -20.64 -19.77
C SER A 168 30.63 -19.85 -20.84
N ALA A 169 30.84 -18.55 -20.66
CA ALA A 169 31.66 -17.74 -21.58
C ALA A 169 33.14 -18.18 -21.62
N GLY A 170 33.59 -18.98 -20.64
CA GLY A 170 34.95 -19.52 -20.56
C GLY A 170 35.17 -20.88 -21.23
N GLY A 171 34.16 -21.55 -21.82
CA GLY A 171 34.36 -22.87 -22.43
C GLY A 171 33.25 -23.38 -23.35
N GLN A 172 33.63 -23.63 -24.62
CA GLN A 172 32.97 -24.34 -25.74
C GLN A 172 31.50 -23.97 -26.13
N PRO A 173 31.15 -24.01 -27.44
CA PRO A 173 29.97 -23.36 -27.99
C PRO A 173 28.68 -24.23 -27.93
N ASP A 174 28.34 -24.78 -26.75
CA ASP A 174 27.05 -25.47 -26.51
C ASP A 174 26.06 -24.59 -25.69
N GLY A 175 26.22 -23.27 -25.79
CA GLY A 175 25.50 -22.29 -24.96
C GLY A 175 23.98 -22.21 -25.16
N GLY A 176 23.46 -22.66 -26.31
CA GLY A 176 22.02 -22.56 -26.63
C GLY A 176 21.13 -23.51 -25.82
N GLN A 177 21.62 -24.71 -25.50
CA GLN A 177 20.82 -25.73 -24.79
C GLN A 177 20.71 -25.44 -23.29
N ALA A 178 21.74 -24.84 -22.70
CA ALA A 178 21.72 -24.41 -21.30
C ALA A 178 20.74 -23.26 -21.07
N GLN A 179 20.65 -22.33 -22.02
CA GLN A 179 19.77 -21.16 -21.97
C GLN A 179 18.28 -21.54 -22.06
N ALA A 180 17.95 -22.55 -22.87
CA ALA A 180 16.58 -23.07 -23.00
C ALA A 180 16.06 -23.71 -21.70
N TRP A 181 16.92 -24.38 -20.93
CA TRP A 181 16.54 -25.02 -19.66
C TRP A 181 16.31 -24.03 -18.51
N PHE A 182 17.00 -22.88 -18.52
CA PHE A 182 16.74 -21.81 -17.54
C PHE A 182 15.48 -20.98 -17.87
N ALA A 183 15.02 -20.98 -19.12
CA ALA A 183 13.78 -20.28 -19.50
C ALA A 183 12.55 -20.84 -18.75
N LEU A 184 12.52 -22.14 -18.48
CA LEU A 184 11.38 -22.82 -17.85
C LEU A 184 11.13 -22.37 -16.39
N PRO A 185 12.11 -22.37 -15.46
CA PRO A 185 11.91 -21.82 -14.12
C PRO A 185 11.73 -20.29 -14.11
N LEU A 186 12.27 -19.57 -15.10
CA LEU A 186 12.11 -18.12 -15.24
C LEU A 186 10.69 -17.76 -15.70
N LEU A 187 10.11 -18.51 -16.63
CA LEU A 187 8.70 -18.43 -17.02
C LEU A 187 7.77 -18.81 -15.86
N LEU A 188 8.12 -19.84 -15.08
CA LEU A 188 7.32 -20.26 -13.93
C LEU A 188 7.30 -19.20 -12.82
N THR A 189 8.46 -18.60 -12.52
CA THR A 189 8.59 -17.55 -11.48
C THR A 189 7.99 -16.22 -11.91
N THR A 190 8.14 -15.83 -13.18
CA THR A 190 7.45 -14.64 -13.73
C THR A 190 5.94 -14.86 -13.83
N GLY A 191 5.49 -16.06 -14.24
CA GLY A 191 4.07 -16.44 -14.23
C GLY A 191 3.45 -16.37 -12.84
N CYS A 192 4.09 -16.94 -11.82
CA CYS A 192 3.65 -16.82 -10.43
C CYS A 192 3.66 -15.36 -9.93
N TRP A 193 4.64 -14.55 -10.34
CA TRP A 193 4.68 -13.13 -9.97
C TRP A 193 3.53 -12.34 -10.60
N ILE A 194 3.21 -12.62 -11.88
CA ILE A 194 2.08 -11.99 -12.57
C ILE A 194 0.76 -12.37 -11.89
N ILE A 195 0.53 -13.65 -11.61
CA ILE A 195 -0.68 -14.14 -10.93
C ILE A 195 -0.79 -13.52 -9.53
N ALA A 196 0.29 -13.52 -8.75
CA ALA A 196 0.32 -12.85 -7.45
C ALA A 196 0.04 -11.35 -7.60
N ARG A 197 0.58 -10.67 -8.62
CA ARG A 197 0.29 -9.25 -8.84
C ARG A 197 -1.17 -9.00 -9.19
N VAL A 198 -1.84 -9.90 -9.89
CA VAL A 198 -3.25 -9.77 -10.27
C VAL A 198 -4.19 -10.10 -9.10
N GLU A 199 -3.96 -11.21 -8.39
CA GLU A 199 -4.81 -11.64 -7.27
C GLU A 199 -4.51 -10.93 -5.94
N VAL A 200 -3.29 -10.40 -5.74
CA VAL A 200 -2.91 -9.70 -4.51
C VAL A 200 -3.12 -8.19 -4.63
N HIS A 201 -3.33 -7.66 -5.84
CA HIS A 201 -3.75 -6.27 -6.04
C HIS A 201 -4.95 -5.84 -5.18
N PRO A 202 -6.01 -6.67 -4.99
CA PRO A 202 -7.11 -6.32 -4.09
C PRO A 202 -6.68 -6.19 -2.61
N TYR A 203 -5.66 -6.92 -2.15
CA TYR A 203 -5.15 -6.80 -0.76
C TYR A 203 -4.22 -5.61 -0.54
N THR A 204 -3.71 -5.00 -1.61
CA THR A 204 -2.99 -3.71 -1.54
C THR A 204 -3.94 -2.52 -1.40
N ARG A 205 -5.25 -2.71 -1.60
CA ARG A 205 -6.26 -1.69 -1.31
C ARG A 205 -6.59 -1.70 0.18
N TRP A 206 -6.77 -0.52 0.74
CA TRP A 206 -7.11 -0.35 2.15
C TRP A 206 -8.54 -0.83 2.44
N ALA A 207 -9.42 -0.74 1.44
CA ALA A 207 -10.80 -1.21 1.49
C ALA A 207 -10.96 -2.72 1.24
N SER A 208 -11.73 -3.38 2.10
CA SER A 208 -12.27 -4.73 1.87
C SER A 208 -13.29 -4.73 0.72
N PRO A 209 -13.76 -5.89 0.23
CA PRO A 209 -14.84 -5.92 -0.77
C PRO A 209 -16.07 -5.11 -0.35
N ALA A 210 -16.52 -5.25 0.91
CA ALA A 210 -17.62 -4.47 1.46
C ALA A 210 -17.28 -2.96 1.54
N GLY A 211 -16.04 -2.61 1.88
CA GLY A 211 -15.57 -1.23 1.83
C GLY A 211 -15.51 -0.65 0.41
N GLN A 212 -15.23 -1.47 -0.60
CA GLN A 212 -15.27 -1.06 -2.01
C GLN A 212 -16.69 -0.80 -2.47
N ASP A 213 -17.65 -1.63 -2.07
CA ASP A 213 -19.07 -1.41 -2.36
C ASP A 213 -19.58 -0.15 -1.66
N ALA A 214 -19.16 0.09 -0.41
CA ALA A 214 -19.46 1.32 0.31
C ALA A 214 -18.84 2.55 -0.39
N LEU A 215 -17.58 2.48 -0.86
CA LEU A 215 -16.94 3.54 -1.64
C LEU A 215 -17.66 3.82 -2.96
N ARG A 216 -18.16 2.79 -3.66
CA ARG A 216 -18.94 2.97 -4.91
C ARG A 216 -20.30 3.61 -4.65
N ALA A 217 -20.85 3.43 -3.46
CA ALA A 217 -22.11 4.03 -3.04
C ALA A 217 -21.96 5.49 -2.58
N VAL A 218 -20.74 5.99 -2.35
CA VAL A 218 -20.50 7.39 -2.04
C VAL A 218 -20.79 8.22 -3.30
N PRO A 219 -21.80 9.11 -3.29
CA PRO A 219 -22.04 9.98 -4.42
C PRO A 219 -20.82 10.88 -4.64
N ASP A 220 -20.54 11.21 -5.90
CA ASP A 220 -19.52 12.21 -6.24
C ASP A 220 -19.90 13.54 -5.58
N GLY A 221 -19.32 13.77 -4.40
CA GLY A 221 -19.57 14.98 -3.63
C GLY A 221 -19.01 16.19 -4.39
N PRO A 222 -19.73 17.32 -4.47
CA PRO A 222 -19.34 18.48 -5.26
C PRO A 222 -18.11 19.24 -4.70
N GLY A 223 -17.53 18.78 -3.59
CA GLY A 223 -16.46 19.49 -2.87
C GLY A 223 -15.04 19.09 -3.32
N PRO A 224 -14.07 20.03 -3.27
CA PRO A 224 -12.66 19.72 -3.53
C PRO A 224 -12.09 18.69 -2.54
N LEU A 225 -12.60 18.65 -1.30
CA LEU A 225 -12.16 17.68 -0.29
C LEU A 225 -12.67 16.25 -0.55
N SER A 226 -13.89 16.07 -1.07
CA SER A 226 -14.38 14.74 -1.48
C SER A 226 -13.62 14.22 -2.69
N ALA A 227 -13.29 15.10 -3.63
CA ALA A 227 -12.41 14.78 -4.75
C ALA A 227 -11.00 14.35 -4.27
N LEU A 228 -10.42 15.08 -3.30
CA LEU A 228 -9.16 14.70 -2.65
C LEU A 228 -9.26 13.35 -1.93
N ALA A 229 -10.34 13.12 -1.18
CA ALA A 229 -10.57 11.87 -0.47
C ALA A 229 -10.64 10.69 -1.43
N VAL A 230 -11.33 10.78 -2.57
CA VAL A 230 -11.49 9.66 -3.51
C VAL A 230 -10.32 9.51 -4.48
N ARG A 231 -9.87 10.61 -5.10
CA ARG A 231 -8.91 10.61 -6.21
C ARG A 231 -7.50 11.05 -5.82
N GLY A 232 -7.34 11.68 -4.66
CA GLY A 232 -6.04 12.13 -4.18
C GLY A 232 -5.64 13.55 -4.52
N PRO A 233 -4.39 13.93 -4.19
CA PRO A 233 -3.92 15.32 -4.30
C PRO A 233 -3.92 15.84 -5.75
N ALA A 234 -3.81 14.96 -6.75
CA ALA A 234 -3.93 15.36 -8.15
C ALA A 234 -5.31 15.93 -8.51
N ALA A 235 -6.35 15.66 -7.72
CA ALA A 235 -7.70 16.19 -7.92
C ALA A 235 -7.91 17.58 -7.31
N LEU A 236 -6.92 18.15 -6.62
CA LEU A 236 -7.00 19.51 -6.09
C LEU A 236 -6.91 20.54 -7.21
N LEU A 237 -7.83 21.51 -7.18
CA LEU A 237 -7.91 22.58 -8.17
C LEU A 237 -6.76 23.58 -8.00
N ASP A 238 -6.33 23.84 -6.77
CA ASP A 238 -5.26 24.79 -6.47
C ASP A 238 -3.87 24.18 -6.75
N PRO A 239 -3.09 24.73 -7.70
CA PRO A 239 -1.73 24.28 -7.97
C PRO A 239 -0.78 24.46 -6.78
N ALA A 240 -0.98 25.45 -5.90
CA ALA A 240 -0.11 25.68 -4.75
C ALA A 240 -0.27 24.56 -3.71
N GLN A 241 -1.51 24.14 -3.45
CA GLN A 241 -1.79 22.98 -2.58
C GLN A 241 -1.27 21.67 -3.19
N ARG A 242 -1.35 21.50 -4.51
CA ARG A 242 -0.74 20.35 -5.19
C ARG A 242 0.77 20.32 -5.05
N ALA A 243 1.43 21.48 -5.18
CA ALA A 243 2.87 21.59 -5.01
C ALA A 243 3.30 21.31 -3.57
N ALA A 244 2.52 21.76 -2.58
CA ALA A 244 2.80 21.52 -1.18
C ALA A 244 2.73 20.02 -0.79
N LEU A 245 1.90 19.24 -1.48
CA LEU A 245 1.70 17.79 -1.24
C LEU A 245 2.54 16.90 -2.18
N GLY A 246 3.21 17.48 -3.17
CA GLY A 246 3.90 16.82 -4.29
C GLY A 246 5.25 16.21 -3.96
#